data_AF-A0A7J7M6B5-F1
#
_entry.id   AF-A0A7J7M6B5-F1
#
_cell.length_a   1.000
_cell.length_b   1.000
_cell.length_c   1.000
_cell.angle_alpha   90.00
_cell.angle_beta   90.00
_cell.angle_gamma   90.00
#
_symmetry.space_group_name_H-M   'P 1'
#
loop_
_entity.id
_entity.type
_entity.pdbx_description
1 polymer ?
#
loop_
_entity_poly.entity_id
_entity_poly.type
_entity_poly.pdbx_seq_one_letter_code
_entity_poly.pdbx_strand_id
1 'polypeptide(L)'
;MVGLWFSNLWKFTRKNSPQPLVIGVVSFEVASLMSKVVHLWHNLSDKQVSQLREEISSSVGIKKLVSDDEDFVVELMLAEIMENLVFLV
;
A
#
# COMPACT_ATOMS: atom_id res chain seq x y z
N MET A 1 3.80 -21.52 -12.68
CA MET A 1 4.53 -20.48 -13.45
C MET A 1 5.32 -19.49 -12.58
N VAL A 2 4.99 -19.31 -11.29
CA VAL A 2 5.75 -18.46 -10.35
C VAL A 2 7.02 -19.10 -9.76
N GLY A 3 7.07 -20.42 -9.56
CA GLY A 3 8.21 -21.10 -8.94
C GLY A 3 9.51 -21.08 -9.77
N LEU A 4 9.41 -20.90 -11.09
CA LEU A 4 10.57 -20.81 -11.99
C LEU A 4 11.26 -19.44 -11.91
N TRP A 5 10.52 -18.37 -11.58
CA TRP A 5 11.08 -17.04 -11.32
C TRP A 5 11.93 -17.03 -10.04
N PHE A 6 11.41 -17.60 -8.95
CA PHE A 6 12.14 -17.67 -7.68
C PHE A 6 13.37 -18.59 -7.74
N SER A 7 13.31 -19.69 -8.50
CA SER A 7 14.43 -20.63 -8.64
C SER A 7 15.63 -20.03 -9.38
N ASN A 8 15.39 -19.14 -10.34
CA ASN A 8 16.45 -18.43 -11.05
C ASN A 8 17.05 -17.27 -10.23
N LEU A 9 16.25 -16.64 -9.37
CA LEU A 9 16.73 -15.64 -8.41
C LEU A 9 17.78 -16.25 -7.45
N TRP A 10 17.52 -17.45 -6.91
CA TRP A 10 18.45 -18.15 -6.02
C TRP A 10 19.73 -18.63 -6.71
N LYS A 11 19.73 -18.79 -8.05
CA LYS A 11 20.94 -19.12 -8.80
C LYS A 11 21.86 -17.91 -9.00
N PHE A 12 21.32 -16.69 -9.02
CA PHE A 12 22.11 -15.46 -9.15
C PHE A 12 22.88 -15.11 -7.88
N THR A 13 22.38 -15.50 -6.70
CA THR A 13 23.01 -15.19 -5.40
C THR A 13 24.25 -16.02 -5.09
N ARG A 14 24.56 -17.07 -5.86
CA ARG A 14 25.61 -18.06 -5.54
C ARG A 14 27.02 -17.69 -6.01
N LYS A 15 27.26 -16.47 -6.53
CA LYS A 15 28.60 -16.02 -6.93
C LYS A 15 29.10 -14.95 -5.96
N ASN A 16 30.00 -15.38 -5.08
CA ASN A 16 30.41 -14.75 -3.82
C ASN A 16 31.05 -13.35 -3.95
N SER A 17 30.36 -12.34 -3.43
CA SER A 17 30.91 -11.19 -2.67
C SER A 17 29.81 -10.70 -1.70
N PRO A 18 30.10 -10.00 -0.59
CA PRO A 18 29.05 -9.56 0.35
C PRO A 18 28.11 -8.47 -0.21
N GLN A 19 28.54 -7.76 -1.26
CA GLN A 19 27.78 -6.69 -1.92
C GLN A 19 26.48 -7.14 -2.60
N PRO A 20 26.43 -8.24 -3.40
CA PRO A 20 25.21 -8.71 -4.04
C PRO A 20 24.09 -9.14 -3.06
N LEU A 21 24.41 -9.55 -1.83
CA LEU A 21 23.39 -9.86 -0.82
C LEU A 21 22.70 -8.60 -0.33
N VAL A 22 23.46 -7.54 -0.01
CA VAL A 22 22.93 -6.24 0.42
C VAL A 22 22.07 -5.61 -0.68
N ILE A 23 22.55 -5.66 -1.92
CA ILE A 23 21.79 -5.20 -3.09
C ILE A 23 20.48 -6.01 -3.24
N GLY A 24 20.53 -7.31 -2.98
CA GLY A 24 19.35 -8.18 -2.98
C GLY A 24 18.31 -7.77 -1.93
N VAL A 25 18.72 -7.56 -0.68
CA VAL A 25 17.84 -7.14 0.42
C VAL A 25 17.21 -5.79 0.12
N VAL A 26 18.01 -4.79 -0.26
CA VAL A 26 17.50 -3.45 -0.59
C VAL A 26 16.56 -3.51 -1.80
N SER A 27 16.89 -4.28 -2.84
CA SER A 27 16.01 -4.44 -4.00
C SER A 27 14.67 -5.08 -3.64
N PHE A 28 14.66 -6.03 -2.69
CA PHE A 28 13.45 -6.66 -2.19
C PHE A 28 12.62 -5.70 -1.34
N GLU A 29 13.24 -4.91 -0.48
CA GLU A 29 12.57 -3.87 0.31
C GLU A 29 11.93 -2.82 -0.60
N VAL A 30 12.66 -2.34 -1.61
CA VAL A 30 12.14 -1.41 -2.61
C VAL A 30 10.98 -2.04 -3.38
N ALA A 31 11.09 -3.30 -3.80
CA ALA A 31 10.00 -3.99 -4.49
C ALA A 31 8.76 -4.16 -3.59
N SER A 32 8.95 -4.46 -2.30
CA SER A 32 7.87 -4.55 -1.31
C SER A 32 7.19 -3.20 -1.11
N LEU A 33 7.98 -2.12 -0.98
CA LEU A 33 7.48 -0.75 -0.86
C LEU A 33 6.70 -0.35 -2.11
N MET A 34 7.26 -0.58 -3.31
CA MET A 34 6.61 -0.28 -4.58
C MET A 34 5.28 -1.04 -4.73
N SER A 35 5.21 -2.31 -4.32
CA SER A 35 3.96 -3.07 -4.33
C SER A 35 2.88 -2.42 -3.46
N LYS A 36 3.25 -1.87 -2.30
CA LYS A 36 2.32 -1.19 -1.39
C LYS A 36 1.87 0.16 -1.96
N VAL A 37 2.77 0.91 -2.58
CA VAL A 37 2.46 2.18 -3.25
C VAL A 37 1.47 1.98 -4.41
N VAL A 38 1.67 0.95 -5.24
CA VAL A 38 0.75 0.64 -6.34
C VAL A 38 -0.63 0.24 -5.82
N HIS A 39 -0.69 -0.55 -4.76
CA HIS A 39 -1.96 -0.93 -4.14
C HIS A 39 -2.71 0.28 -3.57
N LEU A 40 -1.98 1.20 -2.93
CA LEU A 40 -2.54 2.45 -2.42
C LEU A 40 -3.07 3.35 -3.54
N TRP A 41 -2.28 3.54 -4.60
CA TRP A 41 -2.71 4.30 -5.78
C TRP A 41 -4.02 3.77 -6.36
N HIS A 42 -4.18 2.44 -6.41
CA HIS A 42 -5.42 1.84 -6.87
C HIS A 42 -6.61 2.13 -5.94
N ASN A 43 -6.41 2.01 -4.63
CA ASN A 43 -7.45 2.28 -3.62
C ASN A 43 -7.82 3.76 -3.51
N LEU A 44 -6.89 4.65 -3.85
CA LEU A 44 -7.11 6.11 -3.90
C LEU A 44 -7.54 6.60 -5.28
N SER A 45 -7.85 5.71 -6.22
CA SER A 45 -8.37 6.15 -7.52
C SER A 45 -9.70 6.89 -7.35
N ASP A 46 -9.94 7.91 -8.19
CA ASP A 46 -11.14 8.76 -8.11
C ASP A 46 -12.44 7.94 -8.00
N LYS A 47 -12.52 6.82 -8.73
CA LYS A 47 -13.65 5.89 -8.67
C LYS A 47 -13.83 5.26 -7.28
N GLN A 48 -12.76 4.79 -6.68
CA GLN A 48 -12.82 4.15 -5.35
C GLN A 48 -13.15 5.20 -4.28
N VAL A 49 -12.55 6.39 -4.38
CA VAL A 49 -12.84 7.52 -3.49
C VAL A 49 -14.30 7.98 -3.61
N SER A 50 -14.86 8.04 -4.83
CA SER A 50 -16.25 8.43 -5.03
C SER A 50 -17.24 7.38 -4.48
N GLN A 51 -16.93 6.09 -4.66
CA GLN A 51 -17.74 5.00 -4.10
C GLN A 51 -17.73 5.04 -2.57
N LEU A 52 -16.55 5.23 -1.98
CA LEU A 52 -16.40 5.33 -0.53
C LEU A 52 -17.12 6.56 0.05
N ARG A 53 -17.11 7.69 -0.66
CA ARG A 53 -17.89 8.88 -0.31
C ARG A 53 -19.40 8.59 -0.27
N GLU A 54 -19.91 7.88 -1.26
CA GLU A 54 -21.32 7.46 -1.30
C GLU A 54 -21.68 6.56 -0.11
N GLU A 55 -20.83 5.58 0.20
CA GLU A 55 -21.00 4.70 1.36
C GLU A 55 -21.02 5.47 2.69
N ILE A 56 -20.10 6.42 2.86
CA ILE A 56 -20.06 7.31 4.03
C ILE A 56 -21.32 8.14 4.15
N SER A 57 -21.75 8.76 3.05
CA SER A 57 -22.96 9.59 3.03
C SER A 57 -24.19 8.77 3.38
N SER A 58 -24.24 7.50 2.98
CA SER A 58 -25.34 6.59 3.32
C SER A 58 -25.33 6.10 4.77
N SER A 59 -24.18 6.19 5.46
CA SER A 59 -23.97 5.60 6.78
C SER A 59 -24.39 6.55 7.92
N VAL A 60 -25.52 6.22 8.55
CA VAL A 60 -26.00 6.92 9.77
C VAL A 60 -24.99 6.82 10.92
N GLY A 61 -24.26 5.70 11.00
CA GLY A 61 -23.28 5.48 12.06
C GLY A 61 -22.08 6.42 11.95
N ILE A 62 -21.53 6.59 10.75
CA ILE A 62 -20.39 7.48 10.49
C ILE A 62 -20.78 8.92 10.78
N LYS A 63 -21.94 9.33 10.28
CA LYS A 63 -22.56 10.64 10.52
C LYS A 63 -22.69 10.97 12.01
N LYS A 64 -23.16 10.02 12.83
CA LYS A 64 -23.37 10.23 14.26
C LYS A 64 -22.12 10.08 15.14
N LEU A 65 -21.17 9.22 14.77
CA LEU A 65 -20.03 8.88 15.63
C LEU A 65 -18.74 9.58 15.24
N VAL A 66 -18.61 10.00 13.97
CA VAL A 66 -17.40 10.63 13.44
C VAL A 66 -17.69 12.09 13.10
N SER A 67 -18.48 12.32 12.04
CA SER A 67 -18.87 13.67 11.59
C SER A 67 -19.93 13.59 10.49
N ASP A 68 -20.80 14.59 10.41
CA ASP A 68 -21.72 14.82 9.29
C ASP A 68 -21.05 15.54 8.09
N ASP A 69 -19.83 16.07 8.27
CA ASP A 69 -19.05 16.71 7.22
C ASP A 69 -18.32 15.65 6.38
N GLU A 70 -18.77 15.43 5.15
CA GLU A 70 -18.21 14.42 4.25
C GLU A 70 -16.76 14.70 3.85
N ASP A 71 -16.38 15.97 3.66
CA ASP A 71 -15.01 16.32 3.27
C ASP A 71 -14.04 16.04 4.42
N PHE A 72 -14.46 16.33 5.65
CA PHE A 72 -13.72 15.97 6.85
C PHE A 72 -13.53 14.45 7.01
N VAL A 73 -14.59 13.64 6.83
CA VAL A 73 -14.48 12.18 6.97
C VAL A 73 -13.57 11.59 5.89
N VAL A 74 -13.60 12.13 4.68
CA VAL A 74 -12.70 11.71 3.59
C VAL A 74 -11.26 12.06 3.89
N GLU A 75 -10.99 13.29 4.36
CA GLU A 75 -9.65 13.69 4.78
C GLU A 75 -9.13 12.81 5.92
N LEU A 76 -9.97 12.50 6.91
CA LEU A 76 -9.63 11.62 8.02
C LEU A 76 -9.25 10.21 7.56
N MET A 77 -9.98 9.62 6.63
CA MET A 77 -9.62 8.31 6.07
C MET A 77 -8.35 8.35 5.24
N LEU A 78 -8.14 9.41 4.44
CA LEU A 78 -6.90 9.58 3.68
C LEU A 78 -5.69 9.65 4.63
N ALA A 79 -5.84 10.36 5.75
CA ALA A 79 -4.83 10.42 6.80
C ALA A 79 -4.56 9.03 7.41
N GLU A 80 -5.61 8.28 7.78
CA GLU A 80 -5.51 6.93 8.33
C GLU A 80 -4.83 5.94 7.35
N ILE A 81 -5.20 5.98 6.08
CA ILE A 81 -4.62 5.16 5.02
C ILE A 81 -3.14 5.51 4.81
N MET A 82 -2.79 6.79 4.91
CA MET A 82 -1.41 7.27 4.76
C MET A 82 -0.55 6.96 6.00
N GLU A 83 -1.11 7.03 7.21
CA GLU A 83 -0.42 6.66 8.45
C GLU A 83 -0.06 5.17 8.47
N ASN A 84 -0.93 4.32 7.92
CA ASN A 84 -0.62 2.90 7.69
C ASN A 84 0.60 2.67 6.76
N LEU A 85 0.99 3.67 5.95
CA LEU A 85 2.24 3.62 5.18
C LEU A 85 3.46 4.12 5.96
N VAL A 86 3.29 5.03 6.92
CA VAL A 86 4.42 5.61 7.67
C VAL A 86 5.06 4.57 8.59
N PHE A 87 4.30 3.56 9.03
CA PHE A 87 4.81 2.39 9.77
C PHE A 87 5.65 1.41 8.92
N LEU A 88 6.01 1.75 7.68
CA LEU A 88 6.78 0.90 6.76
C LEU A 88 8.30 1.14 6.74
N VAL A 89 8.83 1.92 7.68
CA VAL A 89 10.28 2.12 7.87
C VAL A 89 10.72 1.58 9.23
#